data_AF-A0A2S5BC25-F1
#
_entry.id   AF-A0A2S5BC25-F1
#
_cell.length_a   1.000
_cell.length_b   1.000
_cell.length_c   1.000
_cell.angle_alpha   90.00
_cell.angle_beta   90.00
_cell.angle_gamma   90.00
#
_symmetry.space_group_name_H-M   'P 1'
#
loop_
_entity.id
_entity.type
_entity.pdbx_description
1 polymer ?
#
loop_
_entity_poly.entity_id
_entity_poly.type
_entity_poly.pdbx_seq_one_letter_code
_entity_poly.pdbx_strand_id
1 'polypeptide(L)'
;MSLQEQADARKAKLAALKKRKTLHDSGAPQPAGAAAADDDDDRQEVFKFRNYDPETGKARKHARTDENDTVEKQVEGLAERAILEDEIRRAQELDLTNIQPKKPNWDLKRDLDRKLAKVKPKTEQAIAQLIRKRLQAQRGTAGGAEPATDELIAGMERAGEDAEEVGSDEE
;
A
#
# COMPACT_ATOMS: atom_id res chain seq x y z
N MET A 1 55.52 -14.01 9.71
CA MET A 1 55.22 -15.43 9.49
C MET A 1 55.49 -15.75 8.04
N SER A 2 56.51 -16.55 7.76
CA SER A 2 56.81 -16.94 6.38
C SER A 2 55.74 -17.91 5.87
N LEU A 3 55.53 -17.97 4.55
CA LEU A 3 54.59 -18.93 3.94
C LEU A 3 54.95 -20.39 4.28
N GLN A 4 56.24 -20.67 4.46
CA GLN A 4 56.77 -21.97 4.87
C GLN A 4 56.24 -22.37 6.26
N GLU A 5 56.32 -21.46 7.22
CA GLU A 5 55.94 -21.69 8.62
C GLU A 5 54.43 -21.92 8.77
N GLN A 6 53.61 -21.23 7.97
CA GLN A 6 52.17 -21.46 7.92
C GLN A 6 51.81 -22.83 7.33
N ALA A 7 52.55 -23.27 6.31
CA ALA A 7 52.37 -24.59 5.71
C ALA A 7 52.73 -25.71 6.70
N ASP A 8 53.82 -25.56 7.44
CA ASP A 8 54.25 -26.54 8.46
C ASP A 8 53.30 -26.58 9.66
N ALA A 9 52.80 -25.43 10.13
CA ALA A 9 51.78 -25.38 11.18
C ALA A 9 50.47 -26.07 10.74
N ARG A 10 50.03 -25.86 9.49
CA ARG A 10 48.85 -26.54 8.93
C ARG A 10 49.08 -28.04 8.82
N LYS A 11 50.26 -28.46 8.36
CA LYS A 11 50.64 -29.88 8.25
C LYS A 11 50.65 -30.56 9.61
N ALA A 12 51.20 -29.92 10.64
CA ALA A 12 51.21 -30.42 12.02
C ALA A 12 49.77 -30.56 12.58
N LYS A 13 48.93 -29.54 12.38
CA LYS A 13 47.53 -29.57 12.82
C LYS A 13 46.71 -30.66 12.12
N LEU A 14 46.90 -30.83 10.82
CA LEU A 14 46.24 -31.89 10.06
C LEU A 14 46.74 -33.29 10.46
N ALA A 15 48.02 -33.44 10.80
CA ALA A 15 48.55 -34.68 11.33
C ALA A 15 47.94 -35.03 12.70
N ALA A 16 47.77 -34.05 13.60
CA ALA A 16 47.11 -34.26 14.89
C ALA A 16 45.63 -34.66 14.72
N LEU A 17 44.89 -34.00 13.82
CA LEU A 17 43.51 -34.35 13.50
C LEU A 17 43.37 -35.74 12.89
N LYS A 18 44.30 -36.13 12.00
CA LYS A 18 44.34 -37.49 11.44
C LYS A 18 44.58 -38.55 12.51
N LYS A 19 45.56 -38.34 13.40
CA LYS A 19 45.84 -39.25 14.53
C LYS A 19 44.62 -39.42 15.45
N ARG A 20 43.92 -38.33 15.76
CA ARG A 20 42.68 -38.38 16.56
C ARG A 20 41.56 -39.14 15.84
N LYS A 21 41.40 -38.93 14.53
CA LYS A 21 40.40 -39.64 13.73
C LYS A 21 40.69 -41.14 13.65
N THR A 22 41.93 -41.54 13.44
CA THR A 22 42.29 -42.97 13.39
C THR A 22 42.08 -43.66 14.74
N LEU A 23 42.38 -42.98 15.86
CA LEU A 23 42.12 -43.52 17.20
C LEU A 23 40.62 -43.66 17.51
N HIS A 24 39.80 -42.73 17.02
CA HIS A 24 38.35 -42.79 17.14
C HIS A 24 37.72 -43.87 16.23
N ASP A 25 38.32 -44.14 15.06
CA ASP A 25 37.83 -45.13 14.09
C ASP A 25 38.24 -46.57 14.44
N SER A 26 39.38 -46.76 15.12
CA SER A 26 39.88 -48.09 15.52
C SER A 26 39.32 -48.63 16.84
N GLY A 27 38.44 -47.89 17.53
CA GLY A 27 37.71 -48.38 18.72
C GLY A 27 38.56 -48.90 19.90
N ALA A 28 39.83 -48.53 20.00
CA ALA A 28 40.75 -49.01 21.03
C ALA A 28 41.04 -47.91 22.07
N PRO A 29 41.02 -48.20 23.38
CA PRO A 29 41.26 -47.20 24.42
C PRO A 29 42.73 -46.77 24.44
N GLN A 30 42.95 -45.47 24.66
CA GLN A 30 44.28 -44.87 24.74
C GLN A 30 45.02 -45.36 26.00
N PRO A 31 46.28 -45.83 25.93
CA PRO A 31 47.12 -45.98 27.11
C PRO A 31 47.55 -44.60 27.61
N ALA A 32 47.29 -44.35 28.88
CA ALA A 32 47.72 -43.17 29.62
C ALA A 32 49.25 -43.17 29.83
N GLY A 33 49.84 -41.97 29.79
CA GLY A 33 51.08 -41.67 30.53
C GLY A 33 52.21 -41.03 29.73
N ALA A 34 52.31 -39.70 29.77
CA ALA A 34 53.53 -38.97 30.15
C ALA A 34 53.34 -37.43 30.00
N ALA A 35 52.78 -36.79 31.03
CA ALA A 35 53.31 -35.55 31.63
C ALA A 35 52.34 -34.99 32.68
N ALA A 36 52.77 -35.13 33.95
CA ALA A 36 52.48 -34.29 35.11
C ALA A 36 51.06 -34.25 35.73
N ALA A 37 51.00 -34.93 36.90
CA ALA A 37 50.43 -34.52 38.19
C ALA A 37 48.90 -34.34 38.35
N ASP A 38 48.36 -35.16 39.27
CA ASP A 38 47.27 -34.97 40.23
C ASP A 38 46.13 -34.00 39.84
N ASP A 39 44.91 -34.51 39.68
CA ASP A 39 43.89 -34.49 40.73
C ASP A 39 42.59 -35.16 40.21
N ASP A 40 41.78 -35.56 41.17
CA ASP A 40 40.53 -36.30 41.19
C ASP A 40 39.54 -36.24 39.99
N ASP A 41 38.81 -37.36 39.90
CA ASP A 41 37.48 -37.68 39.38
C ASP A 41 36.58 -36.56 38.77
N ASP A 42 35.66 -36.96 37.89
CA ASP A 42 34.65 -36.14 37.19
C ASP A 42 35.01 -35.49 35.84
N ARG A 43 35.38 -36.32 34.86
CA ARG A 43 35.04 -36.02 33.44
C ARG A 43 33.95 -36.95 32.97
N GLN A 44 32.75 -36.79 33.51
CA GLN A 44 31.55 -37.46 33.00
C GLN A 44 31.32 -37.01 31.56
N GLU A 45 31.45 -37.93 30.61
CA GLU A 45 31.20 -37.69 29.19
C GLU A 45 29.73 -37.28 29.01
N VAL A 46 29.47 -36.00 28.73
CA VAL A 46 28.11 -35.47 28.58
C VAL A 46 27.53 -35.96 27.24
N PHE A 47 26.78 -37.07 27.28
CA PHE A 47 26.04 -37.59 26.14
C PHE A 47 24.91 -36.62 25.75
N LYS A 48 25.00 -36.06 24.54
CA LYS A 48 23.94 -35.21 23.97
C LYS A 48 22.96 -36.06 23.18
N PHE A 49 21.80 -36.30 23.77
CA PHE A 49 20.70 -36.99 23.10
C PHE A 49 19.98 -36.05 22.12
N ARG A 50 19.71 -36.53 20.90
CA ARG A 50 19.01 -35.74 19.87
C ARG A 50 17.52 -35.63 20.18
N ASN A 51 16.87 -36.78 20.37
CA ASN A 51 15.42 -36.92 20.48
C ASN A 51 14.96 -37.44 21.85
N TYR A 52 15.87 -37.61 22.81
CA TYR A 52 15.57 -38.13 24.15
C TYR A 52 15.94 -37.07 25.18
N ASP A 53 15.10 -36.93 26.19
CA ASP A 53 15.32 -36.01 27.29
C ASP A 53 15.72 -36.82 28.54
N PRO A 54 16.97 -36.71 29.01
CA PRO A 54 17.49 -37.56 30.08
C PRO A 54 16.83 -37.29 31.44
N GLU A 55 16.28 -36.09 31.66
CA GLU A 55 15.62 -35.77 32.94
C GLU A 55 14.19 -36.34 33.01
N THR A 56 13.45 -36.28 31.90
CA THR A 56 12.05 -36.74 31.85
C THR A 56 11.89 -38.18 31.39
N GLY A 57 12.96 -38.80 30.89
CA GLY A 57 13.01 -40.17 30.41
C GLY A 57 12.14 -40.45 29.18
N LYS A 58 11.68 -39.39 28.50
CA LYS A 58 10.70 -39.46 27.41
C LYS A 58 11.30 -38.90 26.12
N ALA A 59 10.64 -39.19 25.00
CA ALA A 59 10.96 -38.56 23.73
C ALA A 59 10.79 -37.05 23.85
N ARG A 60 11.81 -36.30 23.38
CA ARG A 60 11.83 -34.84 23.39
C ARG A 60 10.67 -34.33 22.53
N LYS A 61 9.64 -33.79 23.18
CA LYS A 61 8.51 -33.15 22.49
C LYS A 61 8.99 -31.79 22.00
N HIS A 62 8.97 -31.57 20.70
CA HIS A 62 9.09 -30.21 20.18
C HIS A 62 7.84 -29.46 20.62
N ALA A 63 7.98 -28.51 21.54
CA ALA A 63 6.90 -27.60 21.86
C ALA A 63 6.51 -26.89 20.56
N ARG A 64 5.25 -26.98 20.18
CA ARG A 64 4.69 -26.23 19.06
C ARG A 64 4.72 -24.76 19.48
N THR A 65 5.82 -24.07 19.22
CA THR A 65 6.04 -22.68 19.62
C THR A 65 5.14 -21.68 18.87
N ASP A 66 4.39 -22.17 17.87
CA ASP A 66 3.70 -21.32 16.89
C ASP A 66 2.22 -21.09 17.23
N GLU A 67 1.76 -21.46 18.43
CA GLU A 67 0.38 -21.23 18.86
C GLU A 67 0.05 -19.73 19.05
N ASN A 68 1.07 -18.87 19.04
CA ASN A 68 0.95 -17.43 19.29
C ASN A 68 0.95 -16.56 18.03
N ASP A 69 1.33 -17.11 16.87
CA ASP A 69 1.35 -16.36 15.60
C ASP A 69 0.20 -16.79 14.70
N THR A 70 -1.03 -16.59 15.18
CA THR A 70 -2.24 -16.82 14.40
C THR A 70 -2.86 -15.49 13.99
N VAL A 71 -3.43 -15.43 12.79
CA VAL A 71 -4.10 -14.22 12.25
C VAL A 71 -5.19 -13.73 13.21
N GLU A 72 -5.91 -14.65 13.85
CA GLU A 72 -6.96 -14.32 14.83
C GLU A 72 -6.41 -13.49 16.01
N LYS A 73 -5.24 -13.84 16.54
CA LYS A 73 -4.58 -13.10 17.64
C LYS A 73 -4.04 -11.74 17.16
N GLN A 74 -3.63 -11.65 15.90
CA GLN A 74 -3.15 -10.38 15.34
C GLN A 74 -4.28 -9.38 15.09
N VAL A 75 -5.49 -9.88 14.78
CA VAL A 75 -6.69 -9.07 14.49
C VAL A 75 -7.52 -8.80 15.74
N GLU A 76 -7.26 -9.52 16.84
CA GLU A 76 -7.90 -9.30 18.14
C GLU A 76 -7.78 -7.82 18.58
N GLY A 77 -8.92 -7.21 18.88
CA GLY A 77 -9.01 -5.81 19.30
C GLY A 77 -8.80 -4.75 18.21
N LEU A 78 -8.65 -5.12 16.93
CA LEU A 78 -8.60 -4.12 15.83
C LEU A 78 -9.98 -3.44 15.64
N ALA A 79 -11.06 -4.21 15.75
CA ALA A 79 -12.42 -3.69 15.64
C ALA A 79 -12.74 -2.68 16.76
N GLU A 80 -12.35 -3.02 18.01
CA GLU A 80 -12.52 -2.13 19.16
C GLU A 80 -11.74 -0.83 19.00
N ARG A 81 -10.49 -0.92 18.52
CA ARG A 81 -9.66 0.25 18.20
C ARG A 81 -10.28 1.14 17.11
N ALA A 82 -10.84 0.54 16.07
CA ALA A 82 -11.50 1.28 14.99
C ALA A 82 -12.76 2.02 15.48
N ILE A 83 -13.56 1.38 16.34
CA ILE A 83 -14.75 2.00 16.94
C ILE A 83 -14.33 3.19 17.82
N LEU A 84 -13.33 3.00 18.69
CA LEU A 84 -12.82 4.08 19.55
C LEU A 84 -12.25 5.26 18.74
N GLU A 85 -11.51 5.00 17.67
CA GLU A 85 -11.00 6.07 16.79
C GLU A 85 -12.13 6.85 16.13
N ASP A 86 -13.18 6.17 15.66
CA ASP A 86 -14.33 6.82 15.04
C ASP A 86 -15.14 7.64 16.06
N GLU A 87 -15.31 7.14 17.28
CA GLU A 87 -15.92 7.89 18.38
C GLU A 87 -15.10 9.14 18.74
N ILE A 88 -13.77 9.03 18.80
CA ILE A 88 -12.88 10.18 19.02
C ILE A 88 -13.00 11.18 17.87
N ARG A 89 -13.05 10.73 16.62
CA ARG A 89 -13.21 11.61 15.44
C ARG A 89 -14.56 12.33 15.44
N ARG A 90 -15.62 11.69 15.91
CA ARG A 90 -16.96 12.32 16.05
C ARG A 90 -17.05 13.24 17.25
N ALA A 91 -16.32 12.93 18.33
CA ALA A 91 -16.26 13.73 19.55
C ALA A 91 -15.30 14.93 19.43
N GLN A 92 -14.33 14.88 18.51
CA GLN A 92 -13.58 16.04 18.09
C GLN A 92 -14.58 17.08 17.57
N GLU A 93 -14.64 18.21 18.27
CA GLU A 93 -15.49 19.34 17.92
C GLU A 93 -15.33 19.66 16.43
N LEU A 94 -16.44 19.76 15.71
CA LEU A 94 -16.46 20.13 14.30
C LEU A 94 -15.61 21.39 14.14
N ASP A 95 -14.46 21.25 13.49
CA ASP A 95 -13.53 22.34 13.29
C ASP A 95 -14.22 23.44 12.45
N LEU A 96 -14.71 24.47 13.15
CA LEU A 96 -15.45 25.59 12.59
C LEU A 96 -14.62 26.35 11.53
N THR A 97 -13.29 26.23 11.58
CA THR A 97 -12.40 26.86 10.60
C THR A 97 -12.42 26.16 9.24
N ASN A 98 -12.75 24.87 9.20
CA ASN A 98 -12.94 24.11 7.97
C ASN A 98 -14.33 24.32 7.34
N ILE A 99 -15.34 24.68 8.17
CA ILE A 99 -16.71 24.95 7.74
C ILE A 99 -16.88 26.38 7.22
N GLN A 100 -16.04 27.33 7.64
CA GLN A 100 -16.09 28.70 7.12
C GLN A 100 -15.69 28.76 5.63
N PRO A 101 -16.45 29.49 4.79
CA PRO A 101 -16.14 29.62 3.37
C PRO A 101 -14.80 30.33 3.19
N LYS A 102 -13.80 29.60 2.69
CA LYS A 102 -12.40 30.04 2.52
C LYS A 102 -12.22 31.26 1.59
N LYS A 103 -13.27 31.67 0.86
CA LYS A 103 -13.22 32.79 -0.09
C LYS A 103 -14.21 33.88 0.32
N PRO A 104 -13.77 35.15 0.47
CA PRO A 104 -14.64 36.25 0.88
C PRO A 104 -15.83 36.48 -0.07
N ASN A 105 -15.67 36.17 -1.36
CA ASN A 105 -16.70 36.35 -2.39
C ASN A 105 -17.53 35.09 -2.67
N TRP A 106 -17.41 34.03 -1.85
CA TRP A 106 -18.13 32.77 -2.07
C TRP A 106 -19.65 33.01 -2.12
N ASP A 107 -20.17 33.73 -1.13
CA ASP A 107 -21.61 33.96 -0.99
C ASP A 107 -22.13 34.85 -2.12
N LEU A 108 -21.38 35.90 -2.45
CA LEU A 108 -21.67 36.77 -3.59
C LEU A 108 -21.74 35.97 -4.90
N LYS A 109 -20.80 35.04 -5.12
CA LYS A 109 -20.80 34.18 -6.30
C LYS A 109 -22.02 33.27 -6.34
N ARG A 110 -22.36 32.62 -5.23
CA ARG A 110 -23.55 31.75 -5.12
C ARG A 110 -24.83 32.52 -5.43
N ASP A 111 -25.00 33.69 -4.83
CA ASP A 111 -26.21 34.50 -4.99
C ASP A 111 -26.30 35.11 -6.41
N LEU A 112 -25.16 35.50 -6.98
CA LEU A 112 -25.06 35.93 -8.37
C LEU A 112 -25.40 34.78 -9.33
N ASP A 113 -24.86 33.59 -9.10
CA ASP A 113 -25.12 32.41 -9.93
C ASP A 113 -26.60 32.03 -9.92
N ARG A 114 -27.28 32.14 -8.76
CA ARG A 114 -28.74 31.93 -8.66
C ARG A 114 -29.54 32.96 -9.48
N LYS A 115 -29.12 34.22 -9.49
CA LYS A 115 -29.76 35.28 -10.30
C LYS A 115 -29.48 35.07 -11.79
N LEU A 116 -28.24 34.72 -12.14
CA LEU A 116 -27.84 34.45 -13.51
C LEU A 116 -28.51 33.21 -14.09
N ALA A 117 -28.77 32.16 -13.30
CA ALA A 117 -29.44 30.95 -13.78
C ALA A 117 -30.79 31.23 -14.47
N LYS A 118 -31.53 32.24 -14.01
CA LYS A 118 -32.81 32.64 -14.63
C LYS A 118 -32.66 33.38 -15.96
N VAL A 119 -31.53 34.06 -16.17
CA VAL A 119 -31.30 34.97 -17.31
C VAL A 119 -30.38 34.36 -18.37
N LYS A 120 -29.47 33.47 -17.97
CA LYS A 120 -28.59 32.69 -18.85
C LYS A 120 -29.33 32.04 -20.03
N PRO A 121 -30.43 31.29 -19.87
CA PRO A 121 -31.12 30.66 -21.01
C PRO A 121 -31.65 31.70 -22.00
N LYS A 122 -32.25 32.79 -21.52
CA LYS A 122 -32.73 33.90 -22.37
C LYS A 122 -31.60 34.60 -23.10
N THR A 123 -30.44 34.73 -22.44
CA THR A 123 -29.25 35.35 -23.03
C THR A 123 -28.65 34.46 -24.12
N GLU A 124 -28.57 33.15 -23.87
CA GLU A 124 -28.10 32.16 -24.85
C GLU A 124 -29.04 32.09 -26.06
N GLN A 125 -30.36 32.11 -25.84
CA GLN A 125 -31.35 32.23 -26.92
C GLN A 125 -31.17 33.52 -27.73
N ALA A 126 -31.00 34.67 -27.07
CA ALA A 126 -30.77 35.94 -27.76
C ALA A 126 -29.46 35.95 -28.56
N ILE A 127 -28.39 35.35 -28.03
CA ILE A 127 -27.11 35.15 -28.73
C ILE A 127 -27.32 34.26 -29.96
N ALA A 128 -28.02 33.14 -29.83
CA ALA A 128 -28.32 32.25 -30.94
C ALA A 128 -29.12 32.95 -32.05
N GLN A 129 -30.14 33.74 -31.69
CA GLN A 129 -30.90 34.55 -32.64
C GLN A 129 -30.02 35.60 -33.35
N LEU A 130 -29.10 36.24 -32.63
CA LEU A 130 -28.19 37.22 -33.21
C LEU A 130 -27.21 36.58 -34.20
N ILE A 131 -26.69 35.39 -33.85
CA ILE A 131 -25.84 34.59 -34.74
C ILE A 131 -26.61 34.20 -36.00
N ARG A 132 -27.86 33.74 -35.88
CA ARG A 132 -28.72 33.40 -37.02
C ARG A 132 -28.92 34.59 -37.96
N LYS A 133 -29.29 35.75 -37.43
CA LYS A 133 -29.45 36.99 -38.21
C LYS A 133 -28.16 37.39 -38.92
N ARG A 134 -27.02 37.24 -38.25
CA ARG A 134 -25.71 37.57 -38.83
C ARG A 134 -25.35 36.62 -39.99
N LEU A 135 -25.58 35.32 -39.83
CA LEU A 135 -25.34 34.34 -40.89
C LEU A 135 -26.25 34.58 -42.11
N GLN A 136 -27.54 34.87 -41.88
CA GLN A 136 -28.49 35.20 -42.95
C GLN A 136 -28.14 36.52 -43.66
N ALA A 137 -27.71 37.56 -42.94
CA ALA A 137 -27.24 38.80 -43.54
C ALA A 137 -25.97 38.58 -44.39
N GLN A 138 -25.05 37.73 -43.93
CA GLN A 138 -23.86 37.38 -44.69
C GLN A 138 -24.22 36.68 -46.02
N ARG A 139 -25.21 35.77 -46.02
CA ARG A 139 -25.75 35.12 -47.22
C ARG A 139 -26.33 36.09 -48.26
N GLY A 140 -26.96 37.18 -47.81
CA GLY A 140 -27.53 38.19 -48.72
C GLY A 140 -26.48 39.13 -49.34
N THR A 141 -25.36 39.33 -48.65
CA THR A 141 -24.28 40.24 -49.09
C THR A 141 -23.17 39.54 -49.88
N ALA A 142 -22.83 38.30 -49.52
CA ALA A 142 -21.94 37.44 -50.28
C ALA A 142 -22.83 36.55 -51.15
N GLY A 143 -22.94 36.84 -52.45
CA GLY A 143 -23.80 36.12 -53.41
C GLY A 143 -23.39 34.67 -53.68
N GLY A 144 -23.14 33.88 -52.64
CA GLY A 144 -22.80 32.47 -52.67
C GLY A 144 -23.35 31.80 -51.42
N ALA A 145 -24.30 30.89 -51.62
CA ALA A 145 -24.73 29.95 -50.61
C ALA A 145 -23.59 28.94 -50.40
N GLU A 146 -22.72 29.19 -49.42
CA GLU A 146 -21.75 28.21 -48.94
C GLU A 146 -22.54 27.09 -48.24
N PRO A 147 -22.48 25.83 -48.70
CA PRO A 147 -23.30 24.74 -48.16
C PRO A 147 -23.06 24.51 -46.67
N ALA A 148 -21.85 24.78 -46.19
CA ALA A 148 -21.50 24.71 -44.78
C ALA A 148 -22.31 25.71 -43.91
N THR A 149 -22.65 26.89 -44.43
CA THR A 149 -23.46 27.87 -43.68
C THR A 149 -24.93 27.48 -43.61
N ASP A 150 -25.45 26.82 -44.65
CA ASP A 150 -26.82 26.31 -44.69
C ASP A 150 -26.99 25.09 -43.76
N GLU A 151 -26.02 24.17 -43.72
CA GLU A 151 -26.03 23.05 -42.77
C GLU A 151 -25.96 23.53 -41.30
N LEU A 152 -25.17 24.56 -41.02
CA LEU A 152 -25.08 25.16 -39.68
C LEU A 152 -26.37 25.86 -39.27
N ILE A 153 -27.05 26.57 -40.19
CA ILE A 153 -28.34 27.20 -39.91
C ILE A 153 -29.41 26.12 -39.65
N ALA A 154 -29.49 25.09 -40.49
CA ALA A 154 -30.45 24.01 -40.33
C ALA A 154 -30.22 23.19 -39.04
N GLY A 155 -28.95 22.95 -38.67
CA GLY A 155 -28.62 22.31 -37.39
C GLY A 155 -29.03 23.14 -36.17
N MET A 156 -28.96 24.47 -36.28
CA MET A 156 -29.32 25.39 -35.20
C MET A 156 -30.84 25.68 -35.14
N GLU A 157 -31.60 25.36 -36.18
CA GLU A 157 -33.07 25.36 -36.18
C GLU A 157 -33.60 24.12 -35.46
N ARG A 158 -33.09 22.93 -35.81
CA ARG A 158 -33.47 21.67 -35.16
C ARG A 158 -33.20 21.70 -33.64
N ALA A 159 -32.02 22.16 -33.24
CA ALA A 159 -31.67 22.30 -31.82
C ALA A 159 -32.49 23.38 -31.08
N GLY A 160 -33.09 24.33 -31.78
CA GLY A 160 -33.96 25.35 -31.19
C GLY A 160 -35.37 24.83 -30.93
N GLU A 161 -35.89 24.00 -31.84
CA GLU A 161 -37.20 23.34 -31.72
C GLU A 161 -37.19 22.30 -30.59
N ASP A 162 -36.14 21.48 -30.51
CA ASP A 162 -35.96 20.50 -29.42
C ASP A 162 -35.88 21.17 -28.03
N ALA A 163 -35.41 22.41 -27.95
CA ALA A 163 -35.29 23.15 -26.68
C ALA A 163 -36.58 23.85 -26.24
N GLU A 164 -37.48 24.21 -27.17
CA GLU A 164 -38.80 24.77 -26.83
C GLU A 164 -39.81 23.67 -26.45
N GLU A 165 -39.71 22.48 -27.03
CA GLU A 165 -40.58 21.34 -26.68
C GLU A 165 -40.36 20.88 -25.22
N VAL A 166 -39.11 20.77 -24.78
CA VAL A 166 -38.73 20.34 -23.42
C VAL A 166 -39.14 21.37 -22.35
N GLY A 167 -39.24 22.65 -22.69
CA GLY A 167 -39.70 23.69 -21.77
C GLY A 167 -41.23 23.77 -21.61
N SER A 168 -41.98 23.09 -22.48
CA SER A 168 -43.45 23.12 -22.48
C SER A 168 -44.11 22.01 -21.63
N ASP A 169 -43.33 20.98 -21.27
CA ASP A 169 -43.81 19.80 -20.54
C ASP A 169 -43.58 19.89 -19.01
N GLU A 170 -43.03 21.01 -18.51
CA GLU A 170 -42.73 21.27 -17.09
C GLU A 170 -43.55 22.43 -16.46
N GLU A 171 -44.72 22.80 -17.02
CA GLU A 171 -45.66 23.75 -16.38
C GLU A 171 -46.83 23.07 -15.64
#